data_AF-A0A4Z2BZY4-F1
#
_entry.id   AF-A0A4Z2BZY4-F1
#
_cell.length_a   1.000
_cell.length_b   1.000
_cell.length_c   1.000
_cell.angle_alpha   90.00
_cell.angle_beta   90.00
_cell.angle_gamma   90.00
#
_symmetry.space_group_name_H-M   'P 1'
#
loop_
_entity.id
_entity.type
_entity.pdbx_description
1 polymer ?
#
loop_
_entity_poly.entity_id
_entity_poly.type
_entity_poly.pdbx_seq_one_letter_code
_entity_poly.pdbx_strand_id
1 'polypeptide(L)'
;MDSKIPCVVIAAKSDLHEVRQHYSLPPLEFCRKHKLHPPQPFTCNTSDPLGKELYTRLTTMAMYPHMAQADLKNSTFWLRASLGATVCAVLGFAMYRALLKQR
;
A
#
# COMPACT_ATOMS: atom_id res chain seq x y z
N MET A 1 -2.65 5.80 -19.10
CA MET A 1 -3.82 4.89 -19.07
C MET A 1 -4.82 5.50 -18.12
N ASP A 2 -5.63 6.45 -18.59
CA ASP A 2 -6.68 7.09 -17.81
C ASP A 2 -7.99 6.30 -17.95
N SER A 3 -7.90 4.98 -17.72
CA SER A 3 -9.07 4.12 -17.63
C SER A 3 -9.71 4.31 -16.26
N LYS A 4 -11.02 4.52 -16.22
CA LYS A 4 -11.80 4.62 -14.98
C LYS A 4 -12.07 3.25 -14.34
N ILE A 5 -11.65 2.17 -15.00
CA ILE A 5 -11.85 0.81 -14.51
C ILE A 5 -10.81 0.53 -13.41
N PRO A 6 -11.25 0.17 -12.19
CA PRO A 6 -10.33 -0.19 -11.12
C PRO A 6 -9.63 -1.51 -11.45
N CYS A 7 -8.31 -1.54 -11.29
CA CYS A 7 -7.49 -2.73 -11.56
C CYS A 7 -6.75 -3.17 -10.30
N VAL A 8 -6.63 -4.48 -10.11
CA VAL A 8 -5.84 -5.11 -9.06
C VAL A 8 -5.00 -6.23 -9.66
N VAL A 9 -3.76 -6.39 -9.17
CA VAL A 9 -2.87 -7.48 -9.57
C VAL A 9 -2.88 -8.54 -8.48
N ILE A 10 -3.11 -9.79 -8.85
CA ILE A 10 -3.18 -10.93 -7.93
C ILE A 10 -1.97 -11.86 -8.18
N ALA A 11 -1.17 -12.08 -7.15
CA ALA A 11 -0.11 -13.08 -7.13
C ALA A 11 -0.71 -14.41 -6.67
N ALA A 12 -1.36 -15.11 -7.61
CA ALA A 12 -2.01 -16.38 -7.37
C ALA A 12 -0.99 -17.50 -7.05
N LYS A 13 -1.48 -18.57 -6.40
CA LYS A 13 -0.67 -19.70 -5.93
C LYS A 13 0.44 -19.26 -4.99
N SER A 14 0.14 -18.34 -4.08
CA SER A 14 1.09 -17.81 -3.10
C SER A 14 1.57 -18.86 -2.08
N ASP A 15 0.98 -20.05 -2.08
CA ASP A 15 1.46 -21.22 -1.32
C ASP A 15 2.72 -21.85 -1.94
N LEU A 16 2.99 -21.60 -3.22
CA LEU A 16 4.18 -22.09 -3.90
C LEU A 16 5.35 -21.12 -3.73
N HIS A 17 6.55 -21.63 -4.01
CA HIS A 17 7.76 -20.81 -4.01
C HIS A 17 7.66 -19.72 -5.08
N GLU A 18 7.87 -18.46 -4.68
CA GLU A 18 7.86 -17.33 -5.60
C GLU A 18 9.05 -17.40 -6.56
N VAL A 19 8.75 -17.39 -7.85
CA VAL A 19 9.76 -17.40 -8.91
C VAL A 19 9.83 -16.02 -9.56
N ARG A 20 11.05 -15.63 -9.92
CA ARG A 20 11.30 -14.38 -10.63
C ARG A 20 10.55 -14.35 -11.96
N GLN A 21 9.73 -13.31 -12.14
CA GLN A 21 9.00 -13.11 -13.38
C GLN A 21 9.93 -12.61 -14.48
N HIS A 22 9.93 -13.28 -15.63
CA HIS A 22 10.68 -12.87 -16.83
C HIS A 22 9.95 -11.75 -17.59
N TYR A 23 9.71 -10.64 -16.89
CA TYR A 23 9.18 -9.42 -17.47
C TYR A 23 10.20 -8.29 -17.30
N SER A 24 10.08 -7.25 -18.14
CA SER A 24 10.98 -6.09 -18.11
C SER A 24 10.99 -5.36 -16.76
N LEU A 25 9.91 -5.47 -15.99
CA LEU A 25 9.75 -4.89 -14.66
C LEU A 25 9.25 -5.94 -13.64
N PRO A 26 9.76 -5.94 -12.40
CA PRO A 26 9.16 -6.71 -11.32
C PRO A 26 7.69 -6.33 -11.07
N PRO A 27 6.83 -7.25 -10.61
CA PRO A 27 5.40 -6.98 -10.40
C PRO A 27 5.10 -5.80 -9.46
N LEU A 28 5.89 -5.65 -8.39
CA LEU A 28 5.76 -4.53 -7.46
C LEU A 28 6.06 -3.18 -8.13
N GLU A 29 7.14 -3.14 -8.92
CA GLU A 29 7.54 -1.93 -9.65
C GLU A 29 6.54 -1.57 -10.74
N PHE A 30 5.97 -2.58 -11.41
CA PHE A 30 4.86 -2.38 -12.34
C PHE A 30 3.68 -1.71 -11.62
N CYS A 31 3.24 -2.24 -10.47
CA CYS A 31 2.12 -1.65 -9.73
C CYS A 31 2.41 -0.21 -9.31
N ARG A 32 3.62 0.06 -8.79
CA ARG A 32 4.04 1.41 -8.41
C ARG A 32 4.02 2.39 -9.59
N LYS A 33 4.59 1.99 -10.73
CA LYS A 33 4.63 2.80 -11.95
C LYS A 33 3.23 3.14 -12.47
N HIS A 34 2.29 2.20 -12.33
CA HIS A 34 0.92 2.35 -12.81
C HIS A 34 -0.08 2.84 -11.73
N LYS A 35 0.40 3.25 -10.55
CA LYS A 35 -0.44 3.71 -9.42
C LYS A 35 -1.51 2.68 -9.02
N LEU A 36 -1.16 1.40 -9.10
CA LEU A 36 -1.97 0.28 -8.66
C LEU A 36 -1.62 -0.11 -7.23
N HIS A 37 -2.55 -0.81 -6.58
CA HIS A 37 -2.27 -1.49 -5.32
C HIS A 37 -1.14 -2.52 -5.51
N PRO A 38 -0.31 -2.76 -4.49
CA PRO A 38 0.70 -3.83 -4.54
C PRO A 38 0.06 -5.18 -4.91
N PRO A 39 0.81 -6.08 -5.58
CA PRO A 39 0.33 -7.42 -5.90
C PRO A 39 -0.20 -8.13 -4.65
N GLN A 40 -1.44 -8.61 -4.70
CA GLN A 40 -2.08 -9.27 -3.56
C GLN A 40 -1.82 -10.78 -3.64
N PRO A 41 -1.19 -11.39 -2.62
CA PRO A 41 -1.01 -12.83 -2.59
C PRO A 41 -2.36 -13.52 -2.43
N PHE A 42 -2.57 -14.61 -3.16
CA PHE A 42 -3.77 -15.41 -3.07
C PHE A 42 -3.46 -16.88 -3.33
N THR A 43 -4.05 -17.76 -2.52
CA THR A 43 -4.04 -19.20 -2.77
C THR A 43 -5.43 -19.78 -2.49
N CYS A 44 -5.81 -20.76 -3.30
CA CYS A 44 -6.99 -21.60 -3.08
C CYS A 44 -6.62 -22.95 -2.45
N ASN A 45 -5.33 -23.20 -2.19
CA ASN A 45 -4.81 -24.44 -1.64
C ASN A 45 -4.72 -24.35 -0.11
N THR A 46 -5.87 -24.14 0.54
CA THR A 46 -5.98 -24.07 2.01
C THR A 46 -6.86 -25.21 2.52
N SER A 47 -6.49 -25.80 3.65
CA SER A 47 -7.35 -26.76 4.36
C SER A 47 -8.58 -26.09 4.98
N ASP A 48 -8.46 -24.80 5.31
CA ASP A 48 -9.53 -23.99 5.87
C ASP A 48 -10.41 -23.36 4.77
N PRO A 49 -11.66 -22.96 5.09
CA PRO A 49 -12.54 -22.28 4.16
C PRO A 49 -11.86 -21.06 3.55
N LEU A 50 -11.86 -20.99 2.23
CA LEU A 50 -11.26 -19.89 1.51
C LEU A 50 -11.85 -18.55 1.96
N GLY A 51 -11.00 -17.64 2.41
CA GLY A 51 -11.39 -16.29 2.79
C GLY A 51 -12.07 -15.57 1.63
N LYS A 52 -13.28 -15.06 1.85
CA LYS A 52 -14.04 -14.28 0.83
C LYS A 52 -13.47 -12.88 0.58
N GLU A 53 -12.41 -12.51 1.30
CA GLU A 53 -11.82 -11.17 1.29
C GLU A 53 -11.47 -10.67 -0.11
N LEU A 54 -10.84 -11.52 -0.94
CA LEU A 54 -10.50 -11.16 -2.32
C LEU A 54 -11.75 -10.78 -3.13
N TYR A 55 -12.82 -11.57 -3.03
CA TYR A 55 -14.07 -11.34 -3.75
C TYR A 55 -14.79 -10.11 -3.23
N THR A 56 -14.84 -9.92 -1.90
CA THR A 56 -15.37 -8.71 -1.29
C THR A 56 -14.63 -7.49 -1.79
N ARG A 57 -13.28 -7.52 -1.81
CA ARG A 57 -12.45 -6.40 -2.28
C ARG A 57 -12.69 -6.09 -3.75
N LEU A 58 -12.74 -7.10 -4.62
CA LEU A 58 -13.06 -6.93 -6.04
C LEU A 58 -14.45 -6.30 -6.22
N THR A 59 -15.43 -6.76 -5.45
CA THR A 59 -16.79 -6.24 -5.47
C THR A 59 -16.83 -4.78 -5.01
N THR A 60 -16.14 -4.45 -3.91
CA THR A 60 -16.03 -3.08 -3.41
C THR A 60 -15.35 -2.16 -4.42
N MET A 61 -14.28 -2.62 -5.08
CA MET A 61 -13.61 -1.86 -6.13
C MET A 61 -14.54 -1.60 -7.31
N ALA A 62 -15.28 -2.63 -7.76
CA ALA A 62 -16.25 -2.49 -8.85
C ALA A 62 -17.41 -1.56 -8.50
N MET A 63 -17.92 -1.62 -7.27
CA MET A 63 -19.04 -0.83 -6.80
C MET A 63 -18.64 0.63 -6.49
N TYR A 64 -17.41 0.85 -6.02
CA TYR A 64 -16.88 2.15 -5.61
C TYR A 64 -15.51 2.45 -6.24
N PRO A 65 -15.43 2.62 -7.58
CA PRO A 65 -14.15 2.78 -8.29
C PRO A 65 -13.36 4.04 -7.87
N HIS A 66 -14.05 5.06 -7.38
CA HIS A 66 -13.43 6.30 -6.88
C HIS A 66 -12.75 6.14 -5.51
N MET A 67 -13.23 5.22 -4.67
CA MET A 67 -12.64 4.92 -3.36
C MET A 67 -11.39 4.04 -3.49
N ALA A 68 -11.36 3.13 -4.48
CA ALA A 68 -10.23 2.24 -4.70
C ALA A 68 -8.90 2.98 -4.94
N GLN A 69 -8.94 4.20 -5.48
CA GLN A 69 -7.77 5.05 -5.70
C GLN A 69 -7.37 5.88 -4.46
N ALA A 70 -8.27 6.05 -3.50
CA ALA A 70 -8.07 6.91 -2.33
C ALA A 70 -7.17 6.25 -1.26
N ASP A 71 -7.30 4.95 -1.03
CA ASP A 71 -6.52 4.23 -0.01
C ASP A 71 -5.00 4.34 -0.23
N LEU A 72 -4.55 4.20 -1.48
CA LEU A 72 -3.12 4.28 -1.82
C LEU A 72 -2.55 5.68 -1.57
N LYS A 73 -3.36 6.72 -1.87
CA LYS A 73 -2.97 8.13 -1.68
C LYS A 73 -3.01 8.54 -0.20
N ASN A 74 -4.00 8.05 0.54
CA ASN A 74 -4.19 8.37 1.95
C ASN A 74 -3.05 7.79 2.81
N SER A 75 -2.65 6.54 2.58
CA SER A 75 -1.55 5.91 3.34
C SER A 75 -0.20 6.65 3.16
N THR A 76 0.12 7.07 1.93
CA THR A 76 1.34 7.85 1.65
C THR A 76 1.30 9.24 2.29
N PHE A 77 0.12 9.85 2.37
CA PHE A 77 -0.09 11.12 3.03
C PHE A 77 0.13 11.04 4.54
N TRP A 78 -0.46 10.04 5.21
CA TRP A 78 -0.27 9.82 6.65
C TRP A 78 1.18 9.53 7.02
N LEU A 79 1.88 8.71 6.24
CA LEU A 79 3.31 8.43 6.46
C LEU A 79 4.17 9.70 6.37
N ARG A 80 3.89 10.58 5.40
CA ARG A 80 4.59 11.87 5.27
C ARG A 80 4.25 12.83 6.41
N ALA A 81 2.98 12.87 6.83
CA ALA A 81 2.55 13.69 7.95
C ALA A 81 3.23 13.27 9.26
N SER A 82 3.35 11.96 9.53
CA SER A 82 4.05 11.43 10.71
C SER A 82 5.53 11.82 10.71
N LEU A 83 6.21 11.72 9.57
CA LEU A 83 7.63 12.10 9.46
C LEU A 83 7.85 13.59 9.78
N GLY A 84 6.98 14.46 9.27
CA GLY A 84 7.02 15.89 9.56
C GLY A 84 6.80 16.20 11.04
N ALA A 85 5.82 15.54 11.67
CA ALA A 85 5.55 15.72 13.10
C ALA A 85 6.75 15.31 13.98
N THR A 86 7.43 14.21 13.67
CA THR A 86 8.61 13.77 14.42
C THR A 86 9.76 14.78 14.31
N VAL A 87 10.03 15.31 13.11
CA VAL A 87 11.09 16.32 12.92
C VAL A 87 10.77 17.60 13.70
N CYS A 88 9.54 18.09 13.65
CA CYS A 88 9.11 19.26 14.41
C CYS A 88 9.25 19.05 15.93
N ALA A 89 8.84 17.87 16.43
CA ALA A 89 8.95 17.55 17.84
C ALA A 89 10.41 17.47 18.32
N VAL A 90 11.30 16.84 17.55
CA VAL A 90 12.73 16.73 17.88
C VAL A 90 13.41 18.10 17.90
N LEU A 91 13.15 18.93 16.88
CA LEU A 91 13.69 20.30 16.82
C LEU A 91 13.14 21.16 17.96
N GLY A 92 11.83 21.10 18.23
CA GLY A 92 11.20 21.83 19.33
C GLY A 92 11.77 21.42 20.69
N PHE A 93 11.96 20.11 20.93
CA PHE A 93 12.55 19.61 22.17
C PHE A 93 14.02 20.03 22.33
N ALA A 94 14.80 19.98 21.26
CA ALA A 94 16.20 20.43 21.28
C ALA A 94 16.31 21.93 21.59
N MET A 95 15.47 22.76 20.97
CA MET A 95 15.40 24.20 21.26
C MET A 95 14.97 24.48 22.70
N TYR A 96 13.94 23.78 23.19
CA TYR A 96 13.48 23.89 24.57
C TYR A 96 14.60 23.57 25.58
N ARG A 97 15.35 22.48 25.34
CA ARG A 97 16.54 22.11 26.14
C ARG A 97 17.63 23.17 26.09
N ALA A 98 17.90 23.75 24.93
CA ALA A 98 18.92 24.79 24.77
C ALA A 98 18.56 26.08 25.53
N LEU A 99 17.29 26.50 25.48
CA LEU A 99 16.80 27.67 26.20
C LEU A 99 16.77 27.47 27.71
N LEU A 100 16.40 26.28 28.19
CA LEU A 100 16.47 25.94 29.62
C LEU A 100 17.89 25.88 30.16
N LYS A 101 18.87 25.51 29.33
CA LYS A 101 20.29 25.48 29.73
C LYS A 101 20.94 26.87 29.78
N GLN A 102 20.31 27.87 29.16
CA GLN A 102 20.75 29.28 29.20
C GLN A 102 20.22 30.06 30.40
N ARG A 103 19.29 29.47 31.17
CA ARG A 103 18.77 30.04 32.42
C ARG A 103 19.41 29.35 33.62
#